data_AF-A0A1G3PLY5-F1
#
_entry.id   AF-A0A1G3PLY5-F1
#
_cell.length_a   1.000
_cell.length_b   1.000
_cell.length_c   1.000
_cell.angle_alpha   90.00
_cell.angle_beta   90.00
_cell.angle_gamma   90.00
#
_symmetry.space_group_name_H-M   'P 1'
#
loop_
_entity.id
_entity.type
_entity.pdbx_description
1 polymer ?
#
loop_
_entity_poly.entity_id
_entity_poly.type
_entity_poly.pdbx_seq_one_letter_code
_entity_poly.pdbx_strand_id
1 'polypeptide(L)'
;MKRVSRMGFWSSVFTAAMVFLFLVALIISIFNPGLDYLCYIPCAVLPWSFTLMLISLHYSVPEKKRVFTLAGVISGAVYIVLCTAVYYIQLSVIQNNSLMLSNEILTPFVYTPGTPAFALDMLGYVFLCLGVLASSQVFGKDPLEKWLRRAMVINGLFAVPTFIYPLIPMPNTAGASGDMFGSIALIFWCLIFIPVPVMLARYFRQLKP
;
A
#
# COMPACT_ATOMS: atom_id res chain seq x y z
N MET A 1 13.78 6.23 -22.68
CA MET A 1 14.45 5.95 -21.39
C MET A 1 14.44 7.13 -20.40
N LYS A 2 14.97 8.33 -20.72
CA LYS A 2 15.01 9.49 -19.78
C LYS A 2 13.69 9.81 -19.05
N ARG A 3 12.57 9.90 -19.77
CA ARG A 3 11.25 10.22 -19.17
C ARG A 3 10.77 9.12 -18.21
N VAL A 4 10.95 7.85 -18.58
CA VAL A 4 10.56 6.69 -17.77
C VAL A 4 11.35 6.62 -16.47
N SER A 5 12.67 6.77 -16.53
CA SER A 5 13.52 6.80 -15.33
C SER A 5 13.15 7.97 -14.41
N ARG A 6 12.91 9.18 -14.95
CA ARG A 6 12.48 10.33 -14.16
C ARG A 6 11.13 10.09 -13.48
N MET A 7 10.16 9.54 -14.21
CA MET A 7 8.84 9.22 -13.66
C MET A 7 8.93 8.13 -12.59
N GLY A 8 9.72 7.08 -12.83
CA GLY A 8 10.01 6.02 -11.86
C GLY A 8 10.65 6.56 -10.59
N PHE A 9 11.63 7.46 -10.71
CA PHE A 9 12.26 8.11 -9.57
C PHE A 9 11.24 8.88 -8.70
N TRP A 10 10.47 9.79 -9.31
CA TRP A 10 9.53 10.63 -8.55
C TRP A 10 8.36 9.83 -7.98
N SER A 11 7.81 8.87 -8.72
CA SER A 11 6.76 7.98 -8.19
C SER A 11 7.27 7.13 -7.04
N SER A 12 8.52 6.65 -7.08
CA SER A 12 9.15 5.94 -5.96
C SER A 12 9.32 6.85 -4.74
N VAL A 13 9.85 8.06 -4.92
CA VAL A 13 9.99 9.04 -3.82
C VAL A 13 8.62 9.35 -3.21
N PHE A 14 7.61 9.55 -4.03
CA PHE A 14 6.26 9.87 -3.58
C PHE A 14 5.61 8.69 -2.85
N THR A 15 5.82 7.46 -3.32
CA THR A 15 5.40 6.23 -2.62
C THR A 15 6.03 6.16 -1.23
N ALA A 16 7.35 6.36 -1.11
CA ALA A 16 8.03 6.38 0.17
C ALA A 16 7.50 7.48 1.10
N ALA A 17 7.26 8.68 0.56
CA ALA A 17 6.70 9.80 1.30
C ALA A 17 5.29 9.51 1.82
N MET A 18 4.41 8.92 1.01
CA MET A 18 3.04 8.56 1.45
C MET A 18 3.06 7.52 2.57
N VAL A 19 3.92 6.49 2.48
CA VAL A 19 4.06 5.49 3.55
C VAL A 19 4.61 6.11 4.83
N PHE A 20 5.57 7.04 4.70
CA PHE A 20 6.11 7.77 5.85
C PHE A 20 5.07 8.70 6.49
N LEU A 21 4.29 9.43 5.70
CA LEU A 21 3.20 10.26 6.20
C LEU A 21 2.12 9.42 6.89
N PHE A 22 1.78 8.26 6.32
CA PHE A 22 0.89 7.29 6.98
C PHE A 22 1.47 6.81 8.32
N LEU A 23 2.76 6.47 8.38
CA LEU A 23 3.42 6.07 9.63
C LEU A 23 3.34 7.18 10.69
N VAL A 24 3.57 8.44 10.31
CA VAL A 24 3.46 9.59 11.22
C VAL A 24 2.01 9.77 11.68
N ALA A 25 1.04 9.72 10.77
CA ALA A 25 -0.38 9.83 11.09
C ALA A 25 -0.84 8.72 12.04
N LEU A 26 -0.38 7.49 11.82
CA LEU A 26 -0.67 6.34 12.68
C LEU A 26 -0.10 6.52 14.09
N ILE A 27 1.12 7.05 14.22
CA ILE A 27 1.71 7.35 15.53
C ILE A 27 0.89 8.44 16.23
N ILE A 28 0.49 9.49 15.51
CA ILE A 28 -0.37 10.56 16.06
C ILE A 28 -1.70 9.98 16.54
N SER A 29 -2.33 9.09 15.77
CA SER A 29 -3.63 8.49 16.10
C SER A 29 -3.58 7.56 17.30
N ILE A 30 -2.44 6.89 17.57
CA ILE A 30 -2.23 6.10 18.80
C ILE A 30 -2.36 6.98 20.05
N PHE A 31 -1.79 8.19 20.02
CA PHE A 31 -1.88 9.12 21.15
C PHE A 31 -3.14 9.99 21.12
N ASN A 32 -3.76 10.16 19.95
CA ASN A 32 -4.96 10.97 19.74
C ASN A 32 -5.95 10.23 18.84
N PRO A 33 -6.76 9.31 19.41
CA PRO A 33 -7.65 8.44 18.62
C PRO A 33 -8.65 9.20 17.72
N GLY A 34 -9.01 10.43 18.06
CA GLY A 34 -9.89 11.28 17.22
C GLY A 34 -9.24 11.85 15.95
N LEU A 35 -7.96 11.52 15.70
CA LEU A 35 -7.21 11.96 14.52
C LEU A 35 -6.85 10.79 13.58
N ASP A 36 -7.52 9.64 13.72
CA ASP A 36 -7.38 8.46 12.85
C ASP A 36 -7.57 8.78 11.36
N TYR A 37 -8.48 9.72 11.04
CA TYR A 37 -8.75 10.17 9.68
C TYR A 37 -7.52 10.72 8.93
N LEU A 38 -6.49 11.16 9.64
CA LEU A 38 -5.22 11.61 9.05
C LEU A 38 -4.51 10.49 8.28
N CYS A 39 -4.78 9.22 8.62
CA CYS A 39 -4.24 8.07 7.93
C CYS A 39 -4.83 7.88 6.52
N TYR A 40 -6.08 8.30 6.30
CA TYR A 40 -6.79 7.99 5.06
C TYR A 40 -6.28 8.79 3.86
N ILE A 41 -5.79 10.01 4.07
CA ILE A 41 -5.25 10.86 2.98
C ILE A 41 -4.01 10.22 2.31
N PRO A 42 -2.92 9.90 3.05
CA PRO A 42 -1.76 9.25 2.43
C PRO A 42 -2.12 7.89 1.83
N CYS A 43 -3.02 7.12 2.45
CA CYS A 43 -3.45 5.83 1.92
C CYS A 43 -4.31 5.94 0.66
N ALA A 44 -5.10 7.01 0.47
CA ALA A 44 -5.83 7.23 -0.78
C ALA A 44 -4.89 7.50 -1.98
N VAL A 45 -3.74 8.15 -1.71
CA VAL A 45 -2.77 8.57 -2.73
C VAL A 45 -1.71 7.49 -2.99
N LEU A 46 -1.37 6.68 -1.99
CA LEU A 46 -0.36 5.63 -2.07
C LEU A 46 -0.55 4.67 -3.27
N PRO A 47 -1.74 4.08 -3.53
CA PRO A 47 -1.95 3.16 -4.65
C PRO A 47 -1.57 3.73 -6.02
N TRP A 48 -1.85 5.01 -6.24
CA TRP A 48 -1.54 5.71 -7.49
C TRP A 48 -0.03 5.81 -7.71
N SER A 49 0.66 6.30 -6.69
CA SER A 49 2.12 6.47 -6.72
C SER A 49 2.86 5.14 -6.87
N PHE A 50 2.40 4.12 -6.15
CA PHE A 50 2.90 2.76 -6.24
C PHE A 50 2.74 2.17 -7.64
N THR A 51 1.56 2.33 -8.23
CA THR A 51 1.29 1.77 -9.57
C THR A 51 2.09 2.48 -10.65
N LEU A 52 2.24 3.81 -10.57
CA LEU A 52 3.12 4.58 -11.47
C LEU A 52 4.59 4.14 -11.36
N MET A 53 5.04 3.79 -10.16
CA MET A 53 6.36 3.21 -9.93
C MET A 53 6.52 1.86 -10.64
N LEU A 54 5.52 0.97 -10.57
CA LEU A 54 5.54 -0.32 -11.27
C LEU A 54 5.44 -0.17 -12.80
N ILE A 55 4.64 0.77 -13.31
CA ILE A 55 4.58 1.10 -14.74
C ILE A 55 5.95 1.55 -15.23
N SER A 56 6.61 2.42 -14.47
CA SER A 56 7.96 2.90 -14.82
C SER A 56 8.98 1.75 -14.80
N LEU A 57 8.86 0.82 -13.85
CA LEU A 57 9.69 -0.39 -13.81
C LEU A 57 9.44 -1.28 -15.03
N HIS A 58 8.19 -1.48 -15.43
CA HIS A 58 7.82 -2.29 -16.61
C HIS A 58 8.50 -1.81 -17.89
N TYR A 59 8.53 -0.50 -18.12
CA TYR A 59 9.21 0.09 -19.28
C TYR A 59 10.74 0.18 -19.12
N SER A 60 11.27 -0.12 -17.94
CA SER A 60 12.71 -0.06 -17.63
C SER A 60 13.40 -1.43 -17.67
N VAL A 61 12.66 -2.52 -17.90
CA VAL A 61 13.19 -3.89 -17.96
C VAL A 61 13.17 -4.47 -19.39
N PRO A 62 14.06 -5.43 -19.72
CA PRO A 62 14.04 -6.13 -20.99
C PRO A 62 12.71 -6.85 -21.24
N GLU A 63 12.30 -6.94 -22.50
CA GLU A 63 11.00 -7.50 -22.91
C GLU A 63 10.73 -8.90 -22.36
N LYS A 64 11.73 -9.79 -22.38
CA LYS A 64 11.64 -11.15 -21.82
C LYS A 64 11.28 -11.23 -20.32
N LYS A 65 11.42 -10.14 -19.57
CA LYS A 65 11.09 -10.03 -18.15
C LYS A 65 9.77 -9.29 -17.89
N ARG A 66 9.17 -8.70 -18.92
CA ARG A 66 7.98 -7.84 -18.79
C ARG A 66 6.74 -8.56 -18.31
N VAL A 67 6.65 -9.88 -18.48
CA VAL A 67 5.54 -10.69 -17.93
C VAL A 67 5.40 -10.49 -16.41
N PHE A 68 6.53 -10.43 -15.70
CA PHE A 68 6.56 -10.26 -14.24
C PHE A 68 6.13 -8.86 -13.81
N THR A 69 6.61 -7.82 -14.50
CA THR A 69 6.22 -6.43 -14.19
C THR A 69 4.82 -6.09 -14.68
N LEU A 70 4.33 -6.74 -15.74
CA LEU A 70 2.94 -6.59 -16.19
C LEU A 70 1.96 -7.15 -15.14
N ALA A 71 2.23 -8.34 -14.61
CA ALA A 71 1.49 -8.87 -13.46
C ALA A 71 1.55 -7.90 -12.26
N GLY A 72 2.72 -7.28 -12.04
CA GLY A 72 2.91 -6.19 -11.09
C GLY A 72 1.94 -5.02 -11.31
N VAL A 73 1.91 -4.47 -12.53
CA VAL A 73 1.07 -3.33 -12.91
C VAL A 73 -0.43 -3.66 -12.79
N ILE A 74 -0.85 -4.84 -13.23
CA ILE A 74 -2.25 -5.28 -13.11
C ILE A 74 -2.65 -5.34 -11.64
N SER A 75 -1.79 -5.89 -10.77
CA SER A 75 -2.04 -5.93 -9.34
C SER A 75 -2.12 -4.51 -8.75
N GLY A 76 -1.23 -3.60 -9.16
CA GLY A 76 -1.31 -2.19 -8.78
C GLY A 76 -2.63 -1.52 -9.18
N ALA A 77 -3.14 -1.80 -10.38
CA ALA A 77 -4.43 -1.29 -10.83
C ALA A 77 -5.60 -1.78 -9.96
N VAL A 78 -5.62 -3.05 -9.58
CA VAL A 78 -6.62 -3.59 -8.64
C VAL A 78 -6.50 -2.93 -7.26
N TYR A 79 -5.27 -2.76 -6.77
CA TYR A 79 -5.00 -2.05 -5.51
C TYR A 79 -5.53 -0.60 -5.52
N ILE A 80 -5.36 0.15 -6.63
CA ILE A 80 -5.95 1.49 -6.79
C ILE A 80 -7.46 1.44 -6.58
N VAL A 81 -8.15 0.57 -7.32
CA VAL A 81 -9.62 0.54 -7.32
C VAL A 81 -10.15 0.25 -5.92
N LEU A 82 -9.60 -0.77 -5.25
CA LEU A 82 -10.08 -1.21 -3.95
C LEU A 82 -9.79 -0.17 -2.85
N CYS A 83 -8.52 0.20 -2.68
CA CYS A 83 -8.12 1.04 -1.55
C CYS A 83 -8.51 2.50 -1.74
N THR A 84 -8.36 3.07 -2.94
CA THR A 84 -8.81 4.46 -3.16
C THR A 84 -10.32 4.59 -2.94
N ALA A 85 -11.14 3.60 -3.30
CA ALA A 85 -12.57 3.64 -3.02
C ALA A 85 -12.86 3.63 -1.52
N VAL A 86 -12.23 2.74 -0.74
CA VAL A 86 -12.39 2.68 0.72
C VAL A 86 -12.02 4.01 1.37
N TYR A 87 -10.83 4.55 1.07
CA TYR A 87 -10.36 5.79 1.69
C TYR A 87 -11.14 7.02 1.24
N TYR A 88 -11.61 7.04 -0.02
CA TYR A 88 -12.50 8.10 -0.48
C TYR A 88 -13.83 8.09 0.27
N ILE A 89 -14.42 6.91 0.53
CA ILE A 89 -15.64 6.78 1.34
C ILE A 89 -15.39 7.22 2.78
N GLN A 90 -14.25 6.85 3.40
CA GLN A 90 -13.91 7.34 4.75
C GLN A 90 -13.91 8.87 4.81
N LEU A 91 -13.26 9.52 3.85
CA LEU A 91 -13.09 10.97 3.85
C LEU A 91 -14.35 11.74 3.43
N SER A 92 -15.14 11.20 2.49
CA SER A 92 -16.28 11.92 1.88
C SER A 92 -17.62 11.62 2.55
N VAL A 93 -17.81 10.39 3.03
CA VAL A 93 -19.08 9.92 3.60
C VAL A 93 -18.97 9.80 5.11
N ILE A 94 -18.01 9.03 5.63
CA ILE A 94 -17.92 8.74 7.07
C ILE A 94 -17.56 10.00 7.86
N GLN A 95 -16.51 10.72 7.45
CA GLN A 95 -16.03 11.91 8.16
C GLN A 95 -17.02 13.09 8.09
N ASN A 96 -17.78 13.21 7.00
CA ASN A 96 -18.69 14.32 6.78
C ASN A 96 -20.09 14.05 7.39
N ASN A 97 -20.62 12.84 7.18
CA ASN A 97 -21.97 12.40 7.58
C ASN A 97 -23.07 13.49 7.43
N SER A 98 -23.09 14.20 6.29
CA SER A 98 -23.97 15.36 6.09
C SER A 98 -25.47 15.02 6.14
N LEU A 99 -25.83 13.76 5.91
CA LEU A 99 -27.20 13.26 5.98
C LEU A 99 -27.59 12.76 7.38
N MET A 100 -26.70 12.86 8.38
CA MET A 100 -26.93 12.38 9.75
C MET A 100 -27.37 10.91 9.78
N LEU A 101 -26.72 10.07 8.97
CA LEU A 101 -27.02 8.64 8.88
C LEU A 101 -26.74 7.96 10.22
N SER A 102 -27.58 6.97 10.56
CA SER A 102 -27.39 6.16 11.76
C SER A 102 -26.15 5.26 11.64
N ASN A 103 -25.61 4.86 12.79
CA ASN A 103 -24.46 3.96 12.84
C ASN A 103 -24.72 2.62 12.15
N GLU A 104 -25.95 2.10 12.20
CA GLU A 104 -26.32 0.84 11.52
C GLU A 104 -26.12 0.91 10.00
N ILE A 105 -26.42 2.06 9.39
CA ILE A 105 -26.22 2.30 7.95
C ILE A 105 -24.74 2.50 7.63
N LEU A 106 -23.99 3.17 8.52
CA LEU A 106 -22.58 3.50 8.29
C LEU A 106 -21.63 2.34 8.57
N THR A 107 -21.99 1.43 9.49
CA THR A 107 -21.11 0.36 9.99
C THR A 107 -20.41 -0.44 8.87
N PRO A 108 -21.08 -0.85 7.77
CA PRO A 108 -20.42 -1.58 6.69
C PRO A 108 -19.27 -0.80 6.02
N PHE A 109 -19.34 0.52 6.09
CA PHE A 109 -18.41 1.45 5.45
C PHE A 109 -17.35 1.98 6.40
N VAL A 110 -17.43 1.76 7.71
CA VAL A 110 -16.39 2.20 8.65
C VAL A 110 -15.15 1.32 8.48
N TYR A 111 -13.96 1.92 8.46
CA TYR A 111 -12.71 1.15 8.46
C TYR A 111 -12.48 0.53 9.85
N THR A 112 -12.93 -0.70 10.03
CA THR A 112 -12.85 -1.42 11.31
C THR A 112 -12.77 -2.92 11.04
N PRO A 113 -11.91 -3.68 11.74
CA PRO A 113 -11.80 -5.12 11.49
C PRO A 113 -13.16 -5.83 11.60
N GLY A 114 -13.50 -6.61 10.56
CA GLY A 114 -14.80 -7.28 10.43
C GLY A 114 -15.81 -6.56 9.54
N THR A 115 -15.58 -5.30 9.16
CA THR A 115 -16.44 -4.60 8.18
C THR A 115 -16.06 -4.94 6.73
N PRO A 116 -17.00 -4.82 5.78
CA PRO A 116 -16.71 -4.89 4.36
C PRO A 116 -15.62 -3.91 3.91
N ALA A 117 -15.62 -2.67 4.43
CA ALA A 117 -14.58 -1.69 4.11
C ALA A 117 -13.18 -2.18 4.48
N PHE A 118 -13.02 -2.78 5.66
CA PHE A 118 -11.75 -3.38 6.08
C PHE A 118 -11.35 -4.58 5.22
N ALA A 119 -12.29 -5.47 4.89
CA ALA A 119 -12.02 -6.64 4.06
C ALA A 119 -11.58 -6.25 2.64
N LEU A 120 -12.21 -5.23 2.04
CA LEU A 120 -11.83 -4.70 0.73
C LEU A 120 -10.46 -4.03 0.75
N ASP A 121 -10.15 -3.29 1.82
CA ASP A 121 -8.83 -2.68 1.99
C ASP A 121 -7.73 -3.76 2.09
N MET A 122 -7.93 -4.76 2.95
CA MET A 122 -7.00 -5.89 3.07
C MET A 122 -6.80 -6.61 1.73
N LEU A 123 -7.88 -6.84 0.97
CA LEU A 123 -7.77 -7.42 -0.37
C LEU A 123 -6.95 -6.51 -1.31
N GLY A 124 -7.11 -5.19 -1.25
CA GLY A 124 -6.26 -4.25 -1.97
C GLY A 124 -4.77 -4.40 -1.62
N TYR A 125 -4.44 -4.49 -0.33
CA TYR A 125 -3.07 -4.70 0.12
C TYR A 125 -2.50 -6.07 -0.28
N VAL A 126 -3.33 -7.11 -0.43
CA VAL A 126 -2.90 -8.38 -1.05
C VAL A 126 -2.38 -8.13 -2.47
N PHE A 127 -3.09 -7.34 -3.28
CA PHE A 127 -2.63 -6.99 -4.62
C PHE A 127 -1.38 -6.10 -4.64
N LEU A 128 -1.17 -5.22 -3.65
CA LEU A 128 0.13 -4.56 -3.46
C LEU A 128 1.23 -5.61 -3.26
N CYS A 129 1.03 -6.57 -2.36
CA CYS A 129 2.01 -7.61 -2.04
C CYS A 129 2.32 -8.49 -3.25
N LEU A 130 1.29 -8.94 -3.97
CA LEU A 130 1.46 -9.69 -5.23
C LEU A 130 2.19 -8.86 -6.29
N GLY A 131 1.90 -7.55 -6.35
CA GLY A 131 2.52 -6.64 -7.30
C GLY A 131 4.02 -6.50 -7.10
N VAL A 132 4.47 -6.36 -5.85
CA VAL A 132 5.90 -6.35 -5.52
C VAL A 132 6.54 -7.72 -5.66
N LEU A 133 5.86 -8.80 -5.29
CA LEU A 133 6.39 -10.16 -5.41
C LEU A 133 6.67 -10.53 -6.86
N ALA A 134 5.71 -10.27 -7.75
CA ALA A 134 5.85 -10.49 -9.18
C ALA A 134 6.98 -9.63 -9.75
N SER A 135 6.97 -8.32 -9.47
CA SER A 135 7.98 -7.39 -9.96
C SER A 135 9.39 -7.70 -9.47
N SER A 136 9.55 -8.37 -8.31
CA SER A 136 10.87 -8.72 -7.76
C SER A 136 11.69 -9.65 -8.69
N GLN A 137 11.04 -10.39 -9.58
CA GLN A 137 11.71 -11.38 -10.45
C GLN A 137 12.57 -10.74 -11.56
N VAL A 138 12.47 -9.42 -11.76
CA VAL A 138 13.23 -8.74 -12.82
C VAL A 138 14.66 -8.40 -12.41
N PHE A 139 14.95 -8.36 -11.10
CA PHE A 139 16.23 -7.94 -10.55
C PHE A 139 17.28 -9.05 -10.60
N GLY A 140 18.49 -8.69 -11.01
CA GLY A 140 19.66 -9.53 -11.23
C GLY A 140 20.58 -9.65 -10.02
N LYS A 141 21.89 -9.67 -10.29
CA LYS A 141 22.95 -9.99 -9.30
C LYS A 141 23.69 -8.78 -8.73
N ASP A 142 23.44 -7.57 -9.26
CA ASP A 142 24.00 -6.34 -8.71
C ASP A 142 23.64 -6.21 -7.21
N PRO A 143 24.54 -5.68 -6.34
CA PRO A 143 24.24 -5.57 -4.92
C PRO A 143 22.93 -4.84 -4.61
N LEU A 144 22.63 -3.72 -5.29
CA LEU A 144 21.38 -2.99 -5.08
C LEU A 144 20.18 -3.83 -5.51
N GLU A 145 20.25 -4.41 -6.70
CA GLU A 145 19.19 -5.26 -7.25
C GLU A 145 18.91 -6.50 -6.37
N LYS A 146 19.95 -7.09 -5.78
CA LYS A 146 19.84 -8.23 -4.87
C LYS A 146 19.10 -7.86 -3.58
N TRP A 147 19.42 -6.72 -2.98
CA TRP A 147 18.73 -6.22 -1.79
C TRP A 147 17.30 -5.79 -2.09
N LEU A 148 17.09 -5.12 -3.24
CA LEU A 148 15.77 -4.73 -3.70
C LEU A 148 14.87 -5.95 -3.93
N ARG A 149 15.38 -6.99 -4.60
CA ARG A 149 14.68 -8.26 -4.77
C ARG A 149 14.28 -8.86 -3.43
N ARG A 150 15.21 -8.95 -2.47
CA ARG A 150 14.93 -9.50 -1.13
C ARG A 150 13.85 -8.72 -0.41
N ALA A 151 13.94 -7.38 -0.38
CA ALA A 151 12.94 -6.55 0.27
C ALA A 151 11.56 -6.68 -0.38
N MET A 152 11.49 -6.74 -1.71
CA MET A 152 10.23 -6.95 -2.43
C MET A 152 9.64 -8.34 -2.22
N VAL A 153 10.47 -9.39 -2.12
CA VAL A 153 10.01 -10.75 -1.78
C VAL A 153 9.47 -10.79 -0.36
N ILE A 154 10.18 -10.22 0.62
CA ILE A 154 9.71 -10.15 2.03
C ILE A 154 8.36 -9.46 2.10
N ASN A 155 8.20 -8.31 1.43
CA ASN A 155 6.92 -7.62 1.36
C ASN A 155 5.85 -8.45 0.63
N GLY A 156 6.24 -9.17 -0.41
CA GLY A 156 5.37 -10.08 -1.14
C GLY A 156 4.80 -11.21 -0.29
N LEU A 157 5.58 -11.72 0.67
CA LEU A 157 5.14 -12.78 1.58
C LEU A 157 4.04 -12.31 2.54
N PHE A 158 3.89 -11.00 2.79
CA PHE A 158 2.76 -10.48 3.56
C PHE A 158 1.41 -10.67 2.86
N ALA A 159 1.37 -11.02 1.56
CA ALA A 159 0.13 -11.37 0.88
C ALA A 159 -0.66 -12.46 1.64
N VAL A 160 0.03 -13.44 2.24
CA VAL A 160 -0.61 -14.56 2.94
C VAL A 160 -1.32 -14.10 4.23
N PRO A 161 -0.65 -13.48 5.22
CA PRO A 161 -1.34 -13.01 6.42
C PRO A 161 -2.38 -11.93 6.09
N THR A 162 -2.12 -11.04 5.12
CA THR A 162 -3.10 -10.02 4.71
C THR A 162 -4.35 -10.63 4.08
N PHE A 163 -4.23 -11.74 3.34
CA PHE A 163 -5.39 -12.44 2.78
C PHE A 163 -6.16 -13.25 3.83
N ILE A 164 -5.44 -13.91 4.74
CA ILE A 164 -6.05 -14.80 5.73
C ILE A 164 -6.74 -14.04 6.87
N TYR A 165 -6.15 -12.94 7.34
CA TYR A 165 -6.64 -12.20 8.50
C TYR A 165 -8.15 -11.83 8.44
N PRO A 166 -8.68 -11.25 7.36
CA PRO A 166 -10.12 -10.94 7.27
C PRO A 166 -11.04 -12.17 7.15
N LEU A 167 -10.49 -13.37 6.91
CA LEU A 167 -11.26 -14.62 6.84
C LEU A 167 -11.47 -15.27 8.21
N ILE A 168 -10.73 -14.83 9.23
CA ILE A 168 -10.83 -15.33 10.60
C ILE A 168 -11.97 -14.58 11.31
N PRO A 169 -12.91 -15.27 11.98
CA PRO A 169 -13.95 -14.63 12.77
C PRO A 169 -13.32 -13.73 13.85
N MET A 170 -13.49 -12.41 13.73
CA MET A 170 -12.95 -11.46 14.68
C MET A 170 -13.95 -11.22 15.81
N PRO A 171 -13.50 -11.21 17.09
CA PRO A 171 -14.35 -10.82 18.20
C PRO A 171 -14.85 -9.38 18.02
N ASN A 172 -16.09 -9.10 18.45
CA ASN A 172 -16.76 -7.80 18.37
C ASN A 172 -16.09 -6.64 19.17
N THR A 173 -14.81 -6.75 19.53
CA THR A 173 -14.08 -5.77 20.36
C THR A 173 -13.13 -4.87 19.56
N ALA A 174 -13.00 -5.06 18.25
CA ALA A 174 -12.15 -4.21 17.43
C ALA A 174 -12.93 -2.96 17.01
N GLY A 175 -12.90 -1.90 17.83
CA GLY A 175 -13.16 -0.54 17.35
C GLY A 175 -11.92 0.03 16.65
N ALA A 176 -12.09 1.07 15.83
CA ALA A 176 -11.05 1.75 15.05
C ALA A 176 -9.84 2.33 15.85
N SER A 177 -9.84 2.17 17.17
CA SER A 177 -8.78 2.56 18.10
C SER A 177 -8.36 1.46 19.10
N GLY A 178 -8.81 0.21 18.90
CA GLY A 178 -8.86 -0.80 19.97
C GLY A 178 -7.89 -1.97 19.92
N ASP A 179 -7.12 -2.18 18.84
CA ASP A 179 -6.17 -3.29 18.79
C ASP A 179 -4.73 -2.79 18.59
N MET A 180 -4.05 -2.54 19.71
CA MET A 180 -2.64 -2.15 19.76
C MET A 180 -1.77 -3.07 18.89
N PHE A 181 -2.14 -4.34 18.76
CA PHE A 181 -1.47 -5.31 17.89
C PHE A 181 -1.57 -4.93 16.39
N GLY A 182 -2.72 -4.45 15.93
CA GLY A 182 -2.92 -3.98 14.56
C GLY A 182 -2.06 -2.75 14.23
N SER A 183 -2.03 -1.77 15.14
CA SER A 183 -1.18 -0.58 14.96
C SER A 183 0.32 -0.94 14.95
N ILE A 184 0.76 -1.85 15.83
CA ILE A 184 2.15 -2.33 15.84
C ILE A 184 2.49 -3.05 14.53
N ALA A 185 1.60 -3.92 14.05
CA ALA A 185 1.79 -4.63 12.79
C ALA A 185 1.93 -3.65 11.60
N LEU A 186 1.12 -2.59 11.56
CA LEU A 186 1.20 -1.55 10.54
C LEU A 186 2.48 -0.73 10.63
N ILE A 187 2.94 -0.37 11.83
CA ILE A 187 4.23 0.30 12.04
C ILE A 187 5.37 -0.57 11.49
N PHE A 188 5.36 -1.87 11.84
CA PHE A 188 6.37 -2.82 11.37
C PHE A 188 6.34 -2.96 9.84
N TRP A 189 5.15 -3.05 9.26
CA TRP A 189 4.97 -3.08 7.80
C TRP A 189 5.54 -1.82 7.13
N CYS A 190 5.27 -0.63 7.66
CA CYS A 190 5.82 0.63 7.14
C CYS A 190 7.35 0.62 7.12
N LEU A 191 7.99 0.18 8.20
CA LEU A 191 9.45 0.12 8.31
C LEU A 191 10.07 -0.86 7.31
N ILE A 192 9.37 -1.95 7.00
CA ILE A 192 9.80 -2.95 6.01
C ILE A 192 9.51 -2.51 4.57
N PHE A 193 8.42 -1.79 4.35
CA PHE A 193 8.00 -1.38 3.02
C PHE A 193 8.75 -0.15 2.52
N ILE A 194 9.00 0.88 3.35
CA ILE A 194 9.73 2.12 2.97
C ILE A 194 11.05 1.87 2.23
N PRO A 195 11.91 0.90 2.63
CA PRO A 195 13.12 0.58 1.89
C PRO A 195 12.90 0.22 0.40
N VAL A 196 11.76 -0.38 0.04
CA VAL A 196 11.46 -0.79 -1.35
C VAL A 196 11.41 0.41 -2.31
N PRO A 197 10.52 1.41 -2.14
CA PRO A 197 10.49 2.59 -2.98
C PRO A 197 11.79 3.41 -2.88
N VAL A 198 12.45 3.47 -1.72
CA VAL A 198 13.75 4.17 -1.59
C VAL A 198 14.83 3.51 -2.47
N MET A 199 14.92 2.18 -2.47
CA MET A 199 15.85 1.45 -3.33
C MET A 199 15.47 1.52 -4.80
N LEU A 200 14.18 1.49 -5.13
CA LEU A 200 13.69 1.70 -6.51
C LEU A 200 14.04 3.10 -7.02
N ALA A 201 13.91 4.14 -6.19
CA ALA A 201 14.34 5.49 -6.56
C ALA A 201 15.84 5.52 -6.90
N ARG A 202 16.69 4.82 -6.11
CA ARG A 202 18.12 4.68 -6.40
C ARG A 202 18.37 3.91 -7.70
N TYR A 203 17.64 2.82 -7.93
CA TYR A 203 17.70 2.03 -9.16
C TYR A 203 17.37 2.89 -10.39
N PHE A 204 16.27 3.67 -10.35
CA PHE A 204 15.90 4.56 -11.45
C PHE A 204 16.94 5.65 -11.72
N ARG A 205 17.64 6.16 -10.69
CA ARG A 205 18.76 7.10 -10.86
C ARG A 205 19.98 6.46 -11.53
N GLN A 206 20.23 5.19 -11.28
CA GLN A 206 21.34 4.45 -11.87
C GLN A 206 21.10 4.03 -13.32
N LEU A 207 19.83 3.95 -13.75
CA LEU A 207 19.43 3.85 -15.14
C LEU A 207 19.80 5.15 -15.88
N LYS A 208 21.10 5.33 -16.14
CA LYS A 208 21.59 6.38 -17.03
C LYS A 208 20.94 6.18 -18.42
N PRO A 209 20.58 7.28 -19.08
CA PRO A 209 19.99 7.23 -20.41
C PRO A 209 20.95 6.76 -21.50
#